data_AF-A0A445GRV1-F1
#
_entry.id   AF-A0A445GRV1-F1
#
_cell.length_a   1.000
_cell.length_b   1.000
_cell.length_c   1.000
_cell.angle_alpha   90.00
_cell.angle_beta   90.00
_cell.angle_gamma   90.00
#
_symmetry.space_group_name_H-M   'P 1'
#
loop_
_entity.id
_entity.type
_entity.pdbx_description
1 polymer ?
#
loop_
_entity_poly.entity_id
_entity_poly.type
_entity_poly.pdbx_seq_one_letter_code
_entity_poly.pdbx_strand_id
1 'polypeptide(L)'
;MWRLKIGDGGKNPYIFSTNNFLGRETWEFDPETSTIEERTQVKAACENFYKNRFKTRACGDRLWRFQFLREKNFRQTITSVKIQDDEEITNEKTTNTLKRAIHYLSALQTSNGYWPAQFSGPLFPTALFVMCMYITGHLDSIFPEEYRKEILRYIYFHQNEDGGWGLNIDGHSTMFSTTLNYICMRILGEGPNGGHNNACAKARKWIHDHGSVTHIPSWGKFWLSVLGVVDWCGSNPLPPEFWILPTFSPMHPAKMWCYCRLIYMPMSYLYGKKFVGSITPLVLNLREELFTQPYDENSWKKARHKCAKEDLYYPHPWIQDLIWDSLYLFVEPLLTRWPLNKLIREKALQVTMKHIHYENENSRYLDMACVEKSLCMLACWVEDPNGDAFKKHLARIPDYFWVSEDGMIVQPVIGSQAWDISFIVQALLATDLIEEFGPTLAKAHDFIKKSQLTDNLPGDFKSMYRHISKGAWTFSHKDDGWQLSDSTAECLKCCLLLSMMPQEIVGEKMEPEKLYDSVDFILSLQSKNGGIPAWEPVRSQKWLEVSVTLMDNTMHINSLIDEIYLLLMSNVNGLVIFVINL
;
A
#
# COMPACT_ATOMS: atom_id res chain seq x y z
N MET A 1 21.10 15.24 -0.72
CA MET A 1 19.90 15.51 0.06
C MET A 1 18.69 15.02 -0.71
N TRP A 2 17.71 14.48 -0.01
CA TRP A 2 16.46 14.01 -0.59
C TRP A 2 15.57 15.16 -1.04
N ARG A 3 15.08 15.09 -2.28
CA ARG A 3 14.16 16.05 -2.89
C ARG A 3 12.89 15.35 -3.33
N LEU A 4 11.74 15.94 -3.01
CA LEU A 4 10.44 15.47 -3.48
C LEU A 4 10.13 16.13 -4.83
N LYS A 5 9.84 15.33 -5.85
CA LYS A 5 9.38 15.77 -7.15
C LYS A 5 7.88 15.55 -7.26
N ILE A 6 7.21 16.53 -7.86
CA ILE A 6 5.76 16.55 -8.04
C ILE A 6 5.45 16.62 -9.53
N GLY A 7 4.64 15.68 -10.02
CA GLY A 7 4.15 15.68 -11.39
C GLY A 7 5.19 15.42 -12.47
N ASP A 8 6.37 14.91 -12.11
CA ASP A 8 7.42 14.64 -13.08
C ASP A 8 7.21 13.27 -13.74
N GLY A 9 7.02 13.29 -15.06
CA GLY A 9 6.95 12.10 -15.91
C GLY A 9 8.32 11.57 -16.33
N GLY A 10 9.40 12.32 -16.10
CA GLY A 10 10.75 11.96 -16.56
C GLY A 10 10.83 11.69 -18.07
N LYS A 11 11.90 11.01 -18.49
CA LYS A 11 12.13 10.57 -19.88
C LYS A 11 12.14 9.06 -20.05
N ASN A 12 11.61 8.33 -19.06
CA ASN A 12 11.65 6.86 -19.08
C ASN A 12 10.58 6.34 -20.06
N PRO A 13 10.95 5.56 -21.10
CA PRO A 13 10.00 5.07 -22.10
C PRO A 13 9.01 4.03 -21.55
N TYR A 14 9.26 3.51 -20.34
CA TYR A 14 8.44 2.47 -19.70
C TYR A 14 7.39 3.03 -18.74
N ILE A 15 7.19 4.34 -18.69
CA ILE A 15 6.11 4.97 -17.90
C ILE A 15 5.18 5.76 -18.82
N PHE A 16 3.90 5.66 -18.54
CA PHE A 16 2.83 6.33 -19.28
C PHE A 16 1.73 6.74 -18.33
N SER A 17 0.99 7.79 -18.68
CA SER A 17 0.02 8.46 -17.81
C SER A 17 -1.25 8.82 -18.56
N THR A 18 -2.36 8.85 -17.83
CA THR A 18 -3.70 9.25 -18.29
C THR A 18 -4.07 10.69 -17.90
N ASN A 19 -3.24 11.35 -17.08
CA ASN A 19 -3.45 12.73 -16.62
C ASN A 19 -2.16 13.58 -16.68
N ASN A 20 -1.20 13.20 -17.52
CA ASN A 20 0.09 13.87 -17.63
C ASN A 20 0.84 13.94 -16.28
N PHE A 21 0.83 12.83 -15.55
CA PHE A 21 1.49 12.60 -14.27
C PHE A 21 1.01 13.51 -13.13
N LEU A 22 -0.15 14.16 -13.27
CA LEU A 22 -0.73 14.99 -12.21
C LEU A 22 -0.93 14.17 -10.93
N GLY A 23 -0.35 14.62 -9.83
CA GLY A 23 -0.40 13.94 -8.53
C GLY A 23 0.74 12.97 -8.25
N ARG A 24 1.59 12.67 -9.25
CA ARG A 24 2.72 11.74 -9.08
C ARG A 24 3.78 12.32 -8.15
N GLU A 25 4.31 11.46 -7.28
CA GLU A 25 5.32 11.79 -6.28
C GLU A 25 6.51 10.85 -6.40
N THR A 26 7.71 11.41 -6.46
CA THR A 26 8.94 10.61 -6.41
C THR A 26 10.01 11.32 -5.58
N TRP A 27 10.82 10.54 -4.88
CA TRP A 27 11.97 11.04 -4.13
C TRP A 27 13.27 10.76 -4.88
N GLU A 28 14.12 11.78 -5.01
CA GLU A 28 15.47 11.64 -5.55
C GLU A 28 16.52 12.11 -4.54
N PHE A 29 17.70 11.49 -4.57
CA PHE A 29 18.83 11.96 -3.78
C PHE A 29 19.76 12.79 -4.65
N ASP A 30 19.99 14.05 -4.26
CA ASP A 30 20.87 14.98 -4.95
C ASP A 30 22.07 15.38 -4.06
N PRO A 31 23.30 14.92 -4.35
CA PRO A 31 24.46 15.22 -3.52
C PRO A 31 24.91 16.69 -3.59
N GLU A 32 24.58 17.44 -4.64
CA GLU A 32 25.19 18.74 -4.95
C GLU A 32 24.33 19.94 -4.52
N THR A 33 23.02 19.79 -4.38
CA THR A 33 22.09 20.94 -4.22
C THR A 33 21.70 21.29 -2.79
N SER A 34 22.41 20.78 -1.77
CA SER A 34 22.03 21.06 -0.37
C SER A 34 22.95 22.04 0.35
N THR A 35 22.36 22.97 1.10
CA THR A 35 23.14 23.84 1.99
C THR A 35 23.46 23.13 3.32
N ILE A 36 24.42 23.66 4.08
CA ILE A 36 24.80 23.12 5.39
C ILE A 36 23.62 23.22 6.37
N GLU A 37 22.88 24.31 6.32
CA GLU A 37 21.71 24.56 7.15
C GLU A 37 20.62 23.53 6.90
N GLU A 38 20.34 23.21 5.63
CA GLU A 38 19.35 22.20 5.27
C GLU A 38 19.74 20.81 5.82
N ARG A 39 21.02 20.40 5.62
CA ARG A 39 21.51 19.11 6.11
C ARG A 39 21.45 19.03 7.63
N THR A 40 21.79 20.13 8.30
CA THR A 40 21.74 20.22 9.77
C THR A 40 20.30 20.12 10.27
N GLN A 41 19.35 20.78 9.60
CA GLN A 41 17.94 20.73 9.97
C GLN A 41 17.35 19.32 9.81
N VAL A 42 17.66 18.63 8.71
CA VAL A 42 17.21 17.25 8.48
C VAL A 42 17.81 16.32 9.55
N LYS A 43 19.11 16.41 9.80
CA LYS A 43 19.78 15.60 10.83
C LYS A 43 19.16 15.82 12.22
N ALA A 44 18.89 17.07 12.59
CA ALA A 44 18.25 17.40 13.86
C ALA A 44 16.83 16.82 13.96
N ALA A 45 16.06 16.80 12.88
CA ALA A 45 14.74 16.17 12.84
C ALA A 45 14.84 14.65 13.05
N CYS A 46 15.76 13.98 12.37
CA CYS A 46 15.98 12.54 12.52
C CYS A 46 16.43 12.18 13.95
N GLU A 47 17.36 12.94 14.54
CA GLU A 47 17.80 12.74 15.92
C GLU A 47 16.67 12.98 16.92
N ASN A 48 15.83 14.00 16.69
CA ASN A 48 14.68 14.28 17.52
C ASN A 48 13.64 13.15 17.46
N PHE A 49 13.37 12.63 16.26
CA PHE A 49 12.50 11.46 16.11
C PHE A 49 13.08 10.27 16.87
N TYR A 50 14.35 9.94 16.65
CA TYR A 50 14.98 8.79 17.31
C TYR A 50 14.90 8.86 18.84
N LYS A 51 15.10 10.04 19.44
CA LYS A 51 14.98 10.24 20.90
C LYS A 51 13.56 10.05 21.43
N ASN A 52 12.55 10.31 20.60
CA ASN A 52 11.14 10.28 20.98
C ASN A 52 10.35 9.11 20.37
N ARG A 53 11.01 8.20 19.64
CA ARG A 53 10.37 7.14 18.85
C ARG A 53 9.42 6.23 19.63
N PHE A 54 9.60 6.09 20.95
CA PHE A 54 8.70 5.31 21.80
C PHE A 54 7.52 6.11 22.38
N LYS A 55 7.55 7.45 22.27
CA LYS A 55 6.47 8.36 22.67
C LYS A 55 5.59 8.74 21.48
N THR A 56 6.19 8.86 20.31
CA THR A 56 5.52 9.20 19.06
C THR A 56 6.06 8.28 17.98
N ARG A 57 5.21 7.37 17.52
CA ARG A 57 5.58 6.32 16.57
C ARG A 57 5.48 6.80 15.12
N ALA A 58 4.53 7.68 14.80
CA ALA A 58 4.38 8.24 13.45
C ALA A 58 5.32 9.42 13.21
N CYS A 59 5.85 9.54 11.99
CA CYS A 59 6.61 10.72 11.59
C CYS A 59 5.70 11.95 11.39
N GLY A 60 6.31 13.13 11.39
CA GLY A 60 5.64 14.42 11.14
C GLY A 60 5.93 15.00 9.74
N ASP A 61 6.47 14.19 8.83
CA ASP A 61 6.69 14.54 7.43
C ASP A 61 7.59 15.77 7.23
N ARG A 62 8.62 15.88 8.07
CA ARG A 62 9.36 17.13 8.24
C ARG A 62 10.18 17.49 7.02
N LEU A 63 10.74 16.49 6.32
CA LEU A 63 11.71 16.70 5.25
C LEU A 63 11.10 17.48 4.06
N TRP A 64 9.95 17.04 3.53
CA TRP A 64 9.33 17.75 2.42
C TRP A 64 8.72 19.08 2.87
N ARG A 65 8.16 19.15 4.09
CA ARG A 65 7.62 20.39 4.66
C ARG A 65 8.70 21.46 4.76
N PHE A 66 9.92 21.12 5.20
CA PHE A 66 11.03 22.07 5.23
C PHE A 66 11.38 22.60 3.84
N GLN A 67 11.35 21.74 2.83
CA GLN A 67 11.63 22.13 1.44
C GLN A 67 10.58 23.12 0.94
N PHE A 68 9.29 22.77 1.04
CA PHE A 68 8.20 23.59 0.52
C PHE A 68 8.12 24.97 1.18
N LEU A 69 8.28 25.01 2.51
CA LEU A 69 8.28 26.27 3.25
C LEU A 69 9.47 27.14 2.86
N ARG A 70 10.65 26.55 2.61
CA ARG A 70 11.85 27.28 2.18
C ARG A 70 11.68 27.82 0.76
N GLU A 71 11.25 26.99 -0.19
CA GLU A 71 11.02 27.37 -1.59
C GLU A 71 10.03 28.54 -1.71
N LYS A 72 9.00 28.56 -0.86
CA LYS A 72 8.01 29.64 -0.82
C LYS A 72 8.41 30.81 0.08
N ASN A 73 9.62 30.80 0.65
CA ASN A 73 10.09 31.78 1.63
C ASN A 73 9.08 32.03 2.76
N PHE A 74 8.38 30.99 3.17
CA PHE A 74 7.27 31.10 4.11
C PHE A 74 7.77 31.55 5.48
N ARG A 75 7.08 32.54 6.05
CA ARG A 75 7.23 32.95 7.43
C ARG A 75 5.85 33.04 8.05
N GLN A 76 5.68 32.39 9.20
CA GLN A 76 4.44 32.51 9.95
C GLN A 76 4.38 33.89 10.61
N THR A 77 3.60 34.80 10.04
CA THR A 77 3.40 36.17 10.54
C THR A 77 2.29 36.25 11.59
N ILE A 78 1.41 35.24 11.63
CA ILE A 78 0.30 35.18 12.56
C ILE A 78 0.78 34.65 13.92
N THR A 79 0.57 35.45 14.96
CA THR A 79 1.05 35.16 16.32
C THR A 79 0.42 33.88 16.86
N SER A 80 1.22 33.04 17.52
CA SER A 80 0.69 31.85 18.19
C SER A 80 -0.18 32.26 19.37
N VAL A 81 -1.41 31.76 19.39
CA VAL A 81 -2.25 31.78 20.59
C VAL A 81 -1.78 30.65 21.50
N LYS A 82 -1.56 30.93 22.79
CA LYS A 82 -1.39 29.94 23.85
C LYS A 82 -2.55 30.11 24.80
N ILE A 83 -3.28 29.03 25.07
CA ILE A 83 -4.43 29.01 25.97
C ILE A 83 -3.95 28.38 27.28
N GLN A 84 -4.13 29.07 28.40
CA GLN A 84 -3.87 28.50 29.73
C GLN A 84 -5.03 27.59 30.16
N ASP A 85 -4.80 26.64 31.06
CA ASP A 85 -5.78 25.59 31.41
C ASP A 85 -7.15 26.14 31.86
N ASP A 86 -7.17 27.32 32.51
CA ASP A 86 -8.38 27.97 33.03
C ASP A 86 -8.85 29.17 32.16
N GLU A 87 -8.25 29.39 31.00
CA GLU A 87 -8.52 30.57 30.17
C GLU A 87 -9.68 30.34 29.19
N GLU A 88 -10.64 31.27 29.13
CA GLU A 88 -11.77 31.18 28.21
C GLU A 88 -11.33 31.22 26.74
N ILE A 89 -11.84 30.26 25.95
CA ILE A 89 -11.61 30.15 24.51
C ILE A 89 -12.56 31.10 23.78
N THR A 90 -12.06 32.26 23.36
CA THR A 90 -12.83 33.25 22.62
C THR A 90 -12.87 32.95 21.12
N ASN A 91 -13.88 33.47 20.41
CA ASN A 91 -13.96 33.35 18.95
C ASN A 91 -12.72 33.94 18.25
N GLU A 92 -12.20 35.06 18.74
CA GLU A 92 -10.98 35.68 18.20
C GLU A 92 -9.77 34.74 18.28
N LYS A 93 -9.56 34.08 19.44
CA LYS A 93 -8.46 33.12 19.62
C LYS A 93 -8.58 31.93 18.68
N THR A 94 -9.79 31.40 18.53
CA THR A 94 -10.09 30.30 17.61
C THR A 94 -9.83 30.73 16.16
N THR A 95 -10.39 31.87 15.74
CA THR A 95 -10.21 32.41 14.38
C THR A 95 -8.74 32.69 14.07
N ASN A 96 -7.99 33.28 15.00
CA ASN A 96 -6.57 33.54 14.83
C ASN A 96 -5.76 32.24 14.70
N THR A 97 -6.11 31.21 15.50
CA THR A 97 -5.52 29.88 15.41
C THR A 97 -5.82 29.21 14.07
N LEU A 98 -7.06 29.29 13.59
CA LEU A 98 -7.49 28.77 12.29
C LEU A 98 -6.74 29.46 11.16
N LYS A 99 -6.72 30.80 11.11
CA LYS A 99 -5.96 31.56 10.10
C LYS A 99 -4.50 31.17 10.07
N ARG A 100 -3.88 31.01 11.24
CA ARG A 100 -2.49 30.56 11.36
C ARG A 100 -2.29 29.16 10.77
N ALA A 101 -3.19 28.22 11.08
CA ALA A 101 -3.13 26.85 10.57
C ALA A 101 -3.35 26.79 9.06
N ILE A 102 -4.35 27.51 8.54
CA ILE A 102 -4.66 27.55 7.11
C ILE A 102 -3.54 28.21 6.33
N HIS A 103 -2.98 29.32 6.80
CA HIS A 103 -1.85 29.98 6.15
C HIS A 103 -0.64 29.04 6.03
N TYR A 104 -0.38 28.23 7.06
CA TYR A 104 0.64 27.18 7.01
C TYR A 104 0.27 26.06 6.02
N LEU A 105 -0.98 25.59 6.03
CA LEU A 105 -1.46 24.54 5.13
C LEU A 105 -1.40 24.98 3.66
N SER A 106 -1.84 26.20 3.32
CA SER A 106 -1.70 26.79 1.98
C SER A 106 -0.24 26.85 1.53
N ALA A 107 0.69 27.17 2.44
CA ALA A 107 2.11 27.15 2.14
C ALA A 107 2.67 25.73 1.90
N LEU A 108 1.97 24.68 2.31
CA LEU A 108 2.35 23.29 2.04
C LEU A 108 1.71 22.70 0.78
N GLN A 109 0.75 23.37 0.15
CA GLN A 109 0.07 22.88 -1.07
C GLN A 109 1.06 22.75 -2.24
N THR A 110 1.00 21.67 -3.02
CA THR A 110 1.83 21.52 -4.22
C THR A 110 1.46 22.50 -5.33
N SER A 111 2.31 22.63 -6.34
CA SER A 111 1.99 23.30 -7.60
C SER A 111 0.78 22.67 -8.30
N ASN A 112 0.59 21.36 -8.13
CA ASN A 112 -0.52 20.59 -8.66
C ASN A 112 -1.82 20.74 -7.84
N GLY A 113 -1.79 21.40 -6.68
CA GLY A 113 -2.98 21.76 -5.91
C GLY A 113 -3.37 20.83 -4.75
N TYR A 114 -2.66 19.73 -4.55
CA TYR A 114 -2.92 18.78 -3.45
C TYR A 114 -1.83 18.87 -2.36
N TRP A 115 -1.89 18.03 -1.32
CA TRP A 115 -0.91 17.99 -0.23
C TRP A 115 -0.21 16.63 -0.18
N PRO A 116 1.13 16.58 -0.27
CA PRO A 116 1.88 15.33 -0.12
C PRO A 116 1.76 14.83 1.32
N ALA A 117 1.65 13.52 1.51
CA ALA A 117 1.63 12.91 2.84
C ALA A 117 2.23 11.51 2.80
N GLN A 118 2.99 11.15 3.83
CA GLN A 118 3.37 9.77 4.05
C GLN A 118 2.13 8.94 4.33
N PHE A 119 1.86 7.96 3.49
CA PHE A 119 0.97 6.87 3.82
C PHE A 119 1.82 5.71 4.36
N SER A 120 1.76 5.48 5.68
CA SER A 120 2.55 4.46 6.37
C SER A 120 1.72 3.76 7.45
N GLY A 121 2.33 2.81 8.13
CA GLY A 121 1.75 2.04 9.21
C GLY A 121 2.35 0.65 9.24
N PRO A 122 2.15 -0.17 8.19
CA PRO A 122 2.70 -1.51 8.11
C PRO A 122 4.24 -1.54 8.07
N LEU A 123 4.85 -2.49 8.77
CA LEU A 123 6.32 -2.62 8.90
C LEU A 123 6.95 -3.70 8.01
N PHE A 124 6.18 -4.35 7.14
CA PHE A 124 6.66 -5.39 6.22
C PHE A 124 6.84 -4.97 4.75
N PRO A 125 6.13 -3.96 4.18
CA PRO A 125 6.22 -3.64 2.74
C PRO A 125 7.62 -3.41 2.20
N THR A 126 8.43 -2.60 2.91
CA THR A 126 9.80 -2.29 2.51
C THR A 126 10.66 -3.55 2.40
N ALA A 127 10.51 -4.49 3.35
CA ALA A 127 11.23 -5.75 3.33
C ALA A 127 10.86 -6.63 2.12
N LEU A 128 9.59 -6.64 1.72
CA LEU A 128 9.13 -7.39 0.53
C LEU A 128 9.73 -6.83 -0.75
N PHE A 129 9.80 -5.51 -0.91
CA PHE A 129 10.42 -4.89 -2.09
C PHE A 129 11.93 -5.14 -2.15
N VAL A 130 12.63 -5.02 -1.02
CA VAL A 130 14.05 -5.33 -0.92
C VAL A 130 14.30 -6.80 -1.28
N MET A 131 13.46 -7.71 -0.79
CA MET A 131 13.52 -9.13 -1.14
C MET A 131 13.26 -9.37 -2.64
N CYS A 132 12.25 -8.73 -3.23
CA CYS A 132 12.00 -8.81 -4.67
C CYS A 132 13.21 -8.32 -5.49
N MET A 133 13.79 -7.18 -5.15
CA MET A 133 14.96 -6.65 -5.87
C MET A 133 16.20 -7.51 -5.71
N TYR A 134 16.34 -8.17 -4.56
CA TYR A 134 17.38 -9.17 -4.36
C TYR A 134 17.18 -10.38 -5.28
N ILE A 135 15.97 -10.94 -5.33
CA ILE A 135 15.62 -12.10 -6.15
C ILE A 135 15.82 -11.81 -7.64
N THR A 136 15.38 -10.64 -8.11
CA THR A 136 15.47 -10.28 -9.53
C THR A 136 16.86 -9.77 -9.95
N GLY A 137 17.79 -9.55 -9.00
CA GLY A 137 19.14 -9.05 -9.28
C GLY A 137 19.23 -7.53 -9.52
N HIS A 138 18.24 -6.75 -9.07
CA HIS A 138 18.14 -5.30 -9.28
C HIS A 138 18.37 -4.47 -8.01
N LEU A 139 18.89 -5.10 -6.94
CA LEU A 139 19.09 -4.45 -5.64
C LEU A 139 19.99 -3.22 -5.71
N ASP A 140 21.14 -3.28 -6.41
CA ASP A 140 22.08 -2.16 -6.52
C ASP A 140 21.54 -1.02 -7.40
N SER A 141 20.77 -1.34 -8.44
CA SER A 141 20.19 -0.33 -9.34
C SER A 141 19.02 0.43 -8.71
N ILE A 142 18.20 -0.25 -7.90
CA ILE A 142 16.99 0.34 -7.30
C ILE A 142 17.28 0.93 -5.93
N PHE A 143 18.16 0.30 -5.14
CA PHE A 143 18.54 0.76 -3.82
C PHE A 143 20.05 1.04 -3.76
N PRO A 144 20.53 2.15 -4.35
CA PRO A 144 21.90 2.59 -4.18
C PRO A 144 22.16 3.01 -2.72
N GLU A 145 23.42 3.27 -2.38
CA GLU A 145 23.90 3.41 -1.00
C GLU A 145 23.02 4.31 -0.10
N GLU A 146 22.63 5.49 -0.58
CA GLU A 146 21.82 6.44 0.20
C GLU A 146 20.40 5.93 0.47
N TYR A 147 19.80 5.18 -0.46
CA TYR A 147 18.49 4.55 -0.26
C TYR A 147 18.60 3.47 0.82
N ARG A 148 19.66 2.66 0.79
CA ARG A 148 19.91 1.64 1.82
C ARG A 148 20.06 2.25 3.20
N LYS A 149 20.81 3.35 3.32
CA LYS A 149 20.99 4.08 4.59
C LYS A 149 19.65 4.54 5.17
N GLU A 150 18.76 5.08 4.34
CA GLU A 150 17.45 5.53 4.79
C GLU A 150 16.48 4.39 5.11
N ILE A 151 16.50 3.29 4.35
CA ILE A 151 15.70 2.09 4.65
C ILE A 151 16.16 1.47 5.97
N LEU A 152 17.47 1.32 6.18
CA LEU A 152 18.02 0.81 7.43
C LEU A 152 17.68 1.74 8.60
N ARG A 153 17.73 3.07 8.41
CA ARG A 153 17.29 4.03 9.42
C ARG A 153 15.85 3.78 9.86
N TYR A 154 14.93 3.60 8.91
CA TYR A 154 13.53 3.28 9.19
C TYR A 154 13.41 2.00 10.02
N ILE A 155 14.07 0.93 9.59
CA ILE A 155 14.07 -0.35 10.31
C ILE A 155 14.56 -0.18 11.76
N TYR A 156 15.66 0.55 11.98
CA TYR A 156 16.21 0.77 13.32
C TYR A 156 15.34 1.65 14.20
N PHE A 157 14.67 2.64 13.62
CA PHE A 157 13.85 3.60 14.36
C PHE A 157 12.53 2.99 14.81
N HIS A 158 12.07 1.94 14.13
CA HIS A 158 10.83 1.23 14.45
C HIS A 158 11.04 -0.14 15.12
N GLN A 159 12.28 -0.50 15.48
CA GLN A 159 12.54 -1.70 16.29
C GLN A 159 12.00 -1.48 17.71
N ASN A 160 11.19 -2.44 18.18
CA ASN A 160 10.66 -2.45 19.55
C ASN A 160 11.76 -2.75 20.58
N GLU A 161 11.48 -2.43 21.85
CA GLU A 161 12.45 -2.64 22.94
C GLU A 161 12.84 -4.10 23.15
N ASP A 162 11.95 -5.03 22.80
CA ASP A 162 12.18 -6.49 22.84
C ASP A 162 13.05 -7.01 21.68
N GLY A 163 13.39 -6.14 20.71
CA GLY A 163 14.20 -6.47 19.55
C GLY A 163 13.43 -6.89 18.30
N GLY A 164 12.10 -6.98 18.36
CA GLY A 164 11.26 -7.33 17.21
C GLY A 164 10.61 -6.12 16.54
N TRP A 165 9.71 -6.42 15.59
CA TRP A 165 8.86 -5.44 14.88
C TRP A 165 7.43 -5.96 14.83
N GLY A 166 6.45 -5.08 14.99
CA GLY A 166 5.05 -5.44 14.87
C GLY A 166 4.54 -5.44 13.43
N LEU A 167 3.28 -5.82 13.23
CA LEU A 167 2.63 -5.69 11.92
C LEU A 167 2.56 -4.23 11.46
N ASN A 168 2.41 -3.31 12.41
CA ASN A 168 2.44 -1.87 12.20
C ASN A 168 3.33 -1.17 13.24
N ILE A 169 3.61 0.13 13.04
CA ILE A 169 4.49 0.95 13.87
C ILE A 169 4.13 0.99 15.37
N ASP A 170 2.86 0.80 15.71
CA ASP A 170 2.35 0.80 17.10
C ASP A 170 2.20 -0.62 17.69
N GLY A 171 2.37 -1.65 16.86
CA GLY A 171 2.10 -3.04 17.22
C GLY A 171 3.19 -3.70 18.05
N HIS A 172 2.79 -4.69 18.86
CA HIS A 172 3.72 -5.63 19.49
C HIS A 172 4.47 -6.43 18.43
N SER A 173 5.65 -6.92 18.78
CA SER A 173 6.50 -7.67 17.86
C SER A 173 5.85 -8.98 17.40
N THR A 174 5.97 -9.29 16.10
CA THR A 174 5.43 -10.50 15.49
C THR A 174 6.49 -11.27 14.72
N MET A 175 6.28 -12.58 14.53
CA MET A 175 7.21 -13.44 13.78
C MET A 175 7.31 -13.00 12.33
N PHE A 176 6.18 -12.58 11.73
CA PHE A 176 6.17 -12.08 10.35
C PHE A 176 7.07 -10.87 10.15
N SER A 177 6.76 -9.77 10.82
CA SER A 177 7.48 -8.51 10.62
C SER A 177 8.91 -8.57 11.13
N THR A 178 9.17 -9.29 12.24
CA THR A 178 10.54 -9.42 12.77
C THR A 178 11.42 -10.20 11.81
N THR A 179 10.92 -11.31 11.25
CA THR A 179 11.68 -12.11 10.29
C THR A 179 11.94 -11.33 9.00
N LEU A 180 10.94 -10.66 8.45
CA LEU A 180 11.08 -9.90 7.22
C LEU A 180 12.06 -8.72 7.38
N ASN A 181 11.98 -7.97 8.48
CA ASN A 181 12.92 -6.87 8.74
C ASN A 181 14.34 -7.39 9.02
N TYR A 182 14.50 -8.53 9.70
CA TYR A 182 15.81 -9.18 9.84
C TYR A 182 16.43 -9.50 8.47
N ILE A 183 15.68 -10.18 7.61
CA ILE A 183 16.15 -10.54 6.26
C ILE A 183 16.46 -9.27 5.44
N CYS A 184 15.62 -8.24 5.55
CA CYS A 184 15.86 -6.95 4.90
C CYS A 184 17.21 -6.36 5.30
N MET A 185 17.52 -6.28 6.60
CA MET A 185 18.83 -5.81 7.08
C MET A 185 19.98 -6.66 6.51
N ARG A 186 19.83 -7.99 6.52
CA ARG A 186 20.85 -8.92 5.99
C ARG A 186 21.08 -8.76 4.49
N ILE A 187 20.03 -8.55 3.69
CA ILE A 187 20.11 -8.27 2.24
C ILE A 187 20.79 -6.92 1.98
N LEU A 188 20.51 -5.90 2.80
CA LEU A 188 21.09 -4.56 2.66
C LEU A 188 22.55 -4.46 3.16
N GLY A 189 23.12 -5.56 3.66
CA GLY A 189 24.55 -5.69 3.95
C GLY A 189 24.91 -5.74 5.43
N GLU A 190 23.94 -5.61 6.35
CA GLU A 190 24.22 -5.72 7.79
C GLU A 190 24.57 -7.14 8.17
N GLY A 191 25.60 -7.35 8.97
CA GLY A 191 26.00 -8.67 9.48
C GLY A 191 24.97 -9.32 10.44
N PRO A 192 25.13 -10.60 10.80
CA PRO A 192 24.23 -11.28 11.75
C PRO A 192 24.26 -10.63 13.14
N ASN A 193 25.36 -9.96 13.51
CA ASN A 193 25.49 -9.18 14.73
C ASN A 193 25.61 -7.67 14.43
N GLY A 194 25.20 -7.25 13.23
CA GLY A 194 25.24 -5.87 12.76
C GLY A 194 23.98 -5.08 13.12
N GLY A 195 23.86 -3.92 12.49
CA GLY A 195 22.80 -2.96 12.68
C GLY A 195 22.99 -2.05 13.89
N HIS A 196 22.30 -0.92 13.88
CA HIS A 196 22.34 0.05 14.96
C HIS A 196 21.93 -0.60 16.29
N ASN A 197 22.76 -0.46 17.33
CA ASN A 197 22.55 -1.09 18.64
C ASN A 197 22.33 -2.63 18.60
N ASN A 198 23.06 -3.33 17.73
CA ASN A 198 22.98 -4.78 17.52
C ASN A 198 21.56 -5.25 17.12
N ALA A 199 20.88 -4.46 16.28
CA ALA A 199 19.51 -4.72 15.86
C ALA A 199 19.32 -6.15 15.33
N CYS A 200 20.24 -6.65 14.48
CA CYS A 200 20.17 -8.00 13.94
C CYS A 200 20.25 -9.09 15.02
N ALA A 201 21.16 -8.94 16.00
CA ALA A 201 21.32 -9.93 17.06
C ALA A 201 20.06 -10.02 17.95
N LYS A 202 19.46 -8.86 18.28
CA LYS A 202 18.22 -8.80 19.06
C LYS A 202 17.04 -9.40 18.32
N ALA A 203 16.92 -9.08 17.02
CA ALA A 203 15.90 -9.64 16.14
C ALA A 203 16.01 -11.16 16.04
N ARG A 204 17.21 -11.70 15.80
CA ARG A 204 17.45 -13.15 15.73
C ARG A 204 17.12 -13.83 17.06
N LYS A 205 17.54 -13.22 18.18
CA LYS A 205 17.18 -13.72 19.51
C LYS A 205 15.66 -13.78 19.68
N TRP A 206 14.95 -12.71 19.34
CA TRP A 206 13.50 -12.67 19.40
C TRP A 206 12.87 -13.78 18.55
N ILE A 207 13.32 -13.98 17.30
CA ILE A 207 12.85 -15.04 16.41
C ILE A 207 13.04 -16.43 17.04
N HIS A 208 14.21 -16.70 17.64
CA HIS A 208 14.49 -17.98 18.27
C HIS A 208 13.65 -18.23 19.52
N ASP A 209 13.51 -17.20 20.37
CA ASP A 209 12.71 -17.29 21.61
C ASP A 209 11.21 -17.56 21.33
N HIS A 210 10.73 -17.23 20.13
CA HIS A 210 9.33 -17.39 19.70
C HIS A 210 9.12 -18.58 18.74
N GLY A 211 10.04 -19.55 18.73
CA GLY A 211 9.85 -20.82 18.03
C GLY A 211 10.49 -20.91 16.64
N SER A 212 11.33 -19.93 16.26
CA SER A 212 11.99 -19.79 14.96
C SER A 212 11.03 -19.55 13.78
N VAL A 213 11.60 -19.34 12.59
CA VAL A 213 10.82 -19.11 11.37
C VAL A 213 9.93 -20.29 10.97
N THR A 214 10.06 -21.46 11.62
CA THR A 214 9.08 -22.55 11.46
C THR A 214 7.65 -22.16 11.91
N HIS A 215 7.50 -21.11 12.72
CA HIS A 215 6.22 -20.57 13.18
C HIS A 215 5.79 -19.29 12.44
N ILE A 216 6.50 -18.90 11.38
CA ILE A 216 6.10 -17.73 10.59
C ILE A 216 4.73 -17.99 9.93
N PRO A 217 3.84 -16.99 9.84
CA PRO A 217 2.53 -17.12 9.18
C PRO A 217 2.61 -17.46 7.68
N SER A 218 1.46 -17.74 7.06
CA SER A 218 1.38 -18.30 5.70
C SER A 218 1.98 -17.37 4.63
N TRP A 219 1.75 -16.06 4.70
CA TRP A 219 2.40 -15.07 3.83
C TRP A 219 3.92 -15.05 4.03
N GLY A 220 4.38 -15.21 5.26
CA GLY A 220 5.80 -15.33 5.56
C GLY A 220 6.40 -16.60 4.95
N LYS A 221 5.72 -17.74 5.12
CA LYS A 221 6.14 -19.02 4.51
C LYS A 221 6.21 -18.91 2.99
N PHE A 222 5.24 -18.25 2.36
CA PHE A 222 5.24 -17.97 0.93
C PHE A 222 6.50 -17.19 0.53
N TRP A 223 6.77 -16.04 1.14
CA TRP A 223 7.93 -15.21 0.79
C TRP A 223 9.26 -15.89 1.08
N LEU A 224 9.36 -16.62 2.20
CA LEU A 224 10.55 -17.41 2.50
C LEU A 224 10.74 -18.59 1.54
N SER A 225 9.66 -19.16 1.00
CA SER A 225 9.72 -20.21 -0.03
C SER A 225 10.21 -19.64 -1.36
N VAL A 226 9.69 -18.48 -1.75
CA VAL A 226 10.11 -17.73 -2.93
C VAL A 226 11.59 -17.31 -2.83
N LEU A 227 12.06 -16.88 -1.66
CA LEU A 227 13.47 -16.55 -1.42
C LEU A 227 14.37 -17.81 -1.37
N GLY A 228 13.81 -18.98 -1.06
CA GLY A 228 14.55 -20.24 -0.87
C GLY A 228 15.05 -20.48 0.55
N VAL A 229 14.53 -19.78 1.56
CA VAL A 229 14.82 -20.02 2.99
C VAL A 229 13.91 -21.09 3.59
N VAL A 230 12.73 -21.32 3.03
CA VAL A 230 11.78 -22.37 3.45
C VAL A 230 11.46 -23.27 2.26
N ASP A 231 11.26 -24.56 2.48
CA ASP A 231 10.79 -25.46 1.41
C ASP A 231 9.28 -25.26 1.16
N TRP A 232 8.84 -25.29 -0.10
CA TRP A 232 7.42 -25.17 -0.47
C TRP A 232 6.51 -26.21 0.23
N CYS A 233 7.04 -27.36 0.67
CA CYS A 233 6.32 -28.34 1.49
C CYS A 233 5.90 -27.79 2.86
N GLY A 234 6.55 -26.72 3.33
CA GLY A 234 6.22 -25.99 4.55
C GLY A 234 5.08 -24.99 4.39
N SER A 235 4.56 -24.80 3.18
CA SER A 235 3.49 -23.85 2.87
C SER A 235 2.16 -24.55 2.60
N ASN A 236 1.05 -23.88 2.91
CA ASN A 236 -0.28 -24.33 2.45
C ASN A 236 -0.36 -24.21 0.92
N PRO A 237 -1.09 -25.12 0.24
CA PRO A 237 -1.27 -25.03 -1.21
C PRO A 237 -1.95 -23.74 -1.66
N LEU A 238 -1.41 -23.09 -2.70
CA LEU A 238 -2.02 -21.94 -3.37
C LEU A 238 -2.29 -22.28 -4.85
N PRO A 239 -3.29 -23.15 -5.15
CA PRO A 239 -3.46 -23.72 -6.47
C PRO A 239 -3.92 -22.68 -7.51
N PRO A 240 -3.22 -22.50 -8.64
CA PRO A 240 -3.65 -21.60 -9.71
C PRO A 240 -4.97 -22.06 -10.36
N GLU A 241 -5.36 -23.33 -10.22
CA GLU A 241 -6.62 -23.87 -10.77
C GLU A 241 -7.86 -23.17 -10.22
N PHE A 242 -7.72 -22.48 -9.09
CA PHE A 242 -8.75 -21.62 -8.53
C PHE A 242 -9.26 -20.56 -9.53
N TRP A 243 -8.39 -20.06 -10.42
CA TRP A 243 -8.71 -19.02 -11.41
C TRP A 243 -9.49 -19.49 -12.62
N ILE A 244 -9.64 -20.80 -12.81
CA ILE A 244 -10.40 -21.39 -13.93
C ILE A 244 -11.70 -22.06 -13.46
N LEU A 245 -12.08 -21.84 -12.21
CA LEU A 245 -13.36 -22.32 -11.69
C LEU A 245 -14.53 -21.73 -12.52
N PRO A 246 -15.63 -22.48 -12.71
CA PRO A 246 -16.82 -21.94 -13.37
C PRO A 246 -17.43 -20.77 -12.57
N THR A 247 -17.99 -19.77 -13.25
CA THR A 247 -18.58 -18.57 -12.63
C THR A 247 -19.73 -18.85 -11.66
N PHE A 248 -20.44 -19.96 -11.84
CA PHE A 248 -21.47 -20.42 -10.91
C PHE A 248 -20.90 -20.94 -9.57
N SER A 249 -19.61 -21.28 -9.53
CA SER A 249 -18.96 -21.79 -8.31
C SER A 249 -19.09 -20.77 -7.16
N PRO A 250 -19.46 -21.21 -5.96
CA PRO A 250 -19.61 -20.31 -4.82
C PRO A 250 -18.28 -19.68 -4.39
N MET A 251 -17.15 -20.35 -4.65
CA MET A 251 -15.79 -19.86 -4.37
C MET A 251 -15.12 -19.19 -5.59
N HIS A 252 -15.86 -18.81 -6.61
CA HIS A 252 -15.27 -18.21 -7.81
C HIS A 252 -14.50 -16.90 -7.46
N PRO A 253 -13.26 -16.70 -7.95
CA PRO A 253 -12.41 -15.56 -7.55
C PRO A 253 -13.07 -14.19 -7.72
N ALA A 254 -13.87 -14.00 -8.78
CA ALA A 254 -14.60 -12.74 -9.03
C ALA A 254 -15.56 -12.30 -7.91
N LYS A 255 -15.90 -13.21 -6.98
CA LYS A 255 -16.78 -12.96 -5.83
C LYS A 255 -16.01 -12.59 -4.56
N MET A 256 -14.68 -12.73 -4.57
CA MET A 256 -13.82 -12.32 -3.47
C MET A 256 -13.54 -10.83 -3.55
N TRP A 257 -13.30 -10.24 -2.38
CA TRP A 257 -12.80 -8.89 -2.23
C TRP A 257 -11.57 -8.68 -3.10
N CYS A 258 -11.54 -7.54 -3.80
CA CYS A 258 -10.54 -7.22 -4.80
C CYS A 258 -9.12 -7.35 -4.25
N TYR A 259 -8.83 -6.78 -3.09
CA TYR A 259 -7.49 -6.77 -2.51
C TYR A 259 -6.95 -8.20 -2.26
N CYS A 260 -7.77 -9.07 -1.67
CA CYS A 260 -7.43 -10.47 -1.45
C CYS A 260 -7.19 -11.18 -2.78
N ARG A 261 -8.10 -11.01 -3.74
CA ARG A 261 -8.00 -11.58 -5.09
C ARG A 261 -6.70 -11.18 -5.77
N LEU A 262 -6.34 -9.91 -5.73
CA LEU A 262 -5.15 -9.36 -6.41
C LEU A 262 -3.84 -9.82 -5.78
N ILE A 263 -3.80 -10.11 -4.48
CA ILE A 263 -2.61 -10.66 -3.82
C ILE A 263 -2.46 -12.16 -4.08
N TYR A 264 -3.54 -12.93 -3.90
CA TYR A 264 -3.47 -14.39 -4.06
C TYR A 264 -3.28 -14.81 -5.52
N MET A 265 -3.60 -13.95 -6.49
CA MET A 265 -3.40 -14.20 -7.92
C MET A 265 -1.93 -14.44 -8.28
N PRO A 266 -1.00 -13.49 -8.12
CA PRO A 266 0.42 -13.71 -8.36
C PRO A 266 1.04 -14.70 -7.37
N MET A 267 0.57 -14.79 -6.13
CA MET A 267 1.04 -15.84 -5.20
C MET A 267 0.76 -17.24 -5.75
N SER A 268 -0.45 -17.49 -6.25
CA SER A 268 -0.82 -18.78 -6.83
C SER A 268 -0.07 -19.10 -8.12
N TYR A 269 0.27 -18.08 -8.93
CA TYR A 269 1.12 -18.23 -10.10
C TYR A 269 2.53 -18.71 -9.71
N LEU A 270 3.16 -18.02 -8.76
CA LEU A 270 4.50 -18.35 -8.26
C LEU A 270 4.53 -19.72 -7.57
N TYR A 271 3.50 -20.04 -6.78
CA TYR A 271 3.34 -21.36 -6.16
C TYR A 271 3.13 -22.46 -7.21
N GLY A 272 2.29 -22.23 -8.22
CA GLY A 272 2.01 -23.19 -9.29
C GLY A 272 3.24 -23.48 -10.16
N LYS A 273 4.13 -22.49 -10.31
CA LYS A 273 5.46 -22.64 -10.92
C LYS A 273 6.50 -23.26 -9.97
N LYS A 274 6.21 -23.36 -8.67
CA LYS A 274 7.16 -23.69 -7.60
C LYS A 274 8.42 -22.84 -7.68
N PHE A 275 8.24 -21.55 -7.95
CA PHE A 275 9.36 -20.64 -8.14
C PHE A 275 10.18 -20.52 -6.85
N VAL A 276 11.50 -20.57 -6.98
CA VAL A 276 12.48 -20.33 -5.92
C VAL A 276 13.61 -19.50 -6.52
N GLY A 277 13.98 -18.41 -5.85
CA GLY A 277 15.11 -17.58 -6.23
C GLY A 277 16.45 -18.33 -6.12
N SER A 278 17.51 -17.72 -6.64
CA SER A 278 18.85 -18.30 -6.58
C SER A 278 19.31 -18.54 -5.14
N ILE A 279 19.80 -19.74 -4.83
CA ILE A 279 20.36 -20.07 -3.51
C ILE A 279 21.77 -19.50 -3.40
N THR A 280 21.86 -18.27 -2.90
CA THR A 280 23.13 -17.56 -2.71
C THR A 280 23.78 -17.91 -1.36
N PRO A 281 25.06 -17.50 -1.14
CA PRO A 281 25.68 -17.61 0.19
C PRO A 281 24.88 -16.93 1.30
N LEU A 282 24.23 -15.80 1.00
CA LEU A 282 23.36 -15.13 1.97
C LEU A 282 22.16 -15.97 2.34
N VAL A 283 21.49 -16.61 1.36
CA VAL A 283 20.35 -17.50 1.62
C VAL A 283 20.78 -18.70 2.47
N LEU A 284 21.96 -19.28 2.22
CA LEU A 284 22.52 -20.34 3.06
C LEU A 284 22.76 -19.87 4.50
N ASN A 285 23.37 -18.69 4.68
CA ASN A 285 23.55 -18.11 6.02
C ASN A 285 22.20 -17.86 6.72
N LEU A 286 21.18 -17.38 6.00
CA LEU A 286 19.84 -17.18 6.57
C LEU A 286 19.22 -18.50 7.04
N ARG A 287 19.46 -19.63 6.36
CA ARG A 287 19.01 -20.96 6.79
C ARG A 287 19.70 -21.43 8.09
N GLU A 288 20.93 -20.98 8.35
CA GLU A 288 21.62 -21.25 9.61
C GLU A 288 21.18 -20.28 10.72
N GLU A 289 20.93 -19.03 10.37
CA GLU A 289 20.63 -17.96 11.32
C GLU A 289 19.18 -18.01 11.85
N LEU A 290 18.21 -18.41 11.03
CA LEU A 290 16.78 -18.24 11.32
C LEU A 290 16.11 -19.45 11.98
N PHE A 291 16.75 -20.61 11.92
CA PHE A 291 16.23 -21.87 12.48
C PHE A 291 16.96 -22.22 13.77
N THR A 292 16.24 -22.85 14.71
CA THR A 292 16.84 -23.38 15.95
C THR A 292 17.34 -24.81 15.81
N GLN A 293 17.03 -25.47 14.69
CA GLN A 293 17.46 -26.82 14.32
C GLN A 293 18.17 -26.77 12.96
N PRO A 294 19.09 -27.69 12.66
CA PRO A 294 19.71 -27.79 11.34
C PRO A 294 18.64 -27.81 10.24
N TYR A 295 18.92 -27.09 9.14
CA TYR A 295 17.95 -26.87 8.06
C TYR A 295 17.32 -28.19 7.56
N ASP A 296 18.14 -29.22 7.34
CA ASP A 296 17.72 -30.52 6.80
C ASP A 296 16.94 -31.40 7.79
N GLU A 297 16.97 -31.08 9.09
CA GLU A 297 16.22 -31.81 10.12
C GLU A 297 14.80 -31.26 10.31
N ASN A 298 14.47 -30.13 9.68
CA ASN A 298 13.16 -29.52 9.80
C ASN A 298 12.07 -30.35 9.14
N SER A 299 11.01 -30.64 9.89
CA SER A 299 9.82 -31.30 9.35
C SER A 299 8.90 -30.28 8.66
N TRP A 300 9.18 -29.96 7.39
CA TRP A 300 8.43 -28.98 6.60
C TRP A 300 6.91 -29.24 6.61
N LYS A 301 6.50 -30.49 6.44
CA LYS A 301 5.08 -30.87 6.48
C LYS A 301 4.39 -30.50 7.79
N LYS A 302 5.09 -30.60 8.93
CA LYS A 302 4.55 -30.19 10.24
C LYS A 302 4.60 -28.69 10.42
N ALA A 303 5.61 -28.01 9.88
CA ALA A 303 5.72 -26.55 9.93
C ALA A 303 4.55 -25.85 9.25
N ARG A 304 3.90 -26.48 8.25
CA ARG A 304 2.73 -25.93 7.53
C ARG A 304 1.63 -25.40 8.44
N HIS A 305 1.30 -26.12 9.51
CA HIS A 305 0.23 -25.76 10.44
C HIS A 305 0.68 -24.93 11.64
N LYS A 306 1.99 -24.66 11.76
CA LYS A 306 2.53 -23.84 12.84
C LYS A 306 2.37 -22.36 12.56
N CYS A 307 1.98 -21.60 13.57
CA CYS A 307 1.97 -20.15 13.58
C CYS A 307 2.33 -19.67 14.99
N ALA A 308 3.11 -18.59 15.10
CA ALA A 308 3.44 -17.99 16.38
C ALA A 308 2.17 -17.36 17.00
N LYS A 309 2.08 -17.41 18.32
CA LYS A 309 0.90 -16.90 19.05
C LYS A 309 0.70 -15.40 18.84
N GLU A 310 1.80 -14.65 18.67
CA GLU A 310 1.82 -13.21 18.44
C GLU A 310 1.21 -12.81 17.08
N ASP A 311 1.26 -13.72 16.10
CA ASP A 311 0.73 -13.54 14.74
C ASP A 311 -0.70 -14.11 14.59
N LEU A 312 -1.19 -14.89 15.55
CA LEU A 312 -2.48 -15.57 15.43
C LEU A 312 -3.65 -14.67 15.88
N TYR A 313 -4.27 -13.98 14.93
CA TYR A 313 -5.47 -13.17 15.20
C TYR A 313 -6.74 -14.01 15.30
N TYR A 314 -6.88 -15.02 14.44
CA TYR A 314 -8.00 -15.96 14.47
C TYR A 314 -7.49 -17.40 14.60
N PRO A 315 -7.98 -18.20 15.57
CA PRO A 315 -7.58 -19.60 15.67
C PRO A 315 -8.12 -20.40 14.48
N HIS A 316 -7.32 -21.34 13.99
CA HIS A 316 -7.72 -22.23 12.90
C HIS A 316 -8.86 -23.16 13.34
N PRO A 317 -10.03 -23.15 12.68
CA PRO A 317 -11.04 -24.19 12.88
C PRO A 317 -10.51 -25.52 12.32
N TRP A 318 -10.74 -26.65 13.00
CA TRP A 318 -10.25 -27.96 12.55
C TRP A 318 -10.65 -28.33 11.09
N ILE A 319 -11.78 -27.80 10.61
CA ILE A 319 -12.25 -28.04 9.24
C ILE A 319 -11.32 -27.41 8.19
N GLN A 320 -10.62 -26.33 8.56
CA GLN A 320 -9.59 -25.68 7.76
C GLN A 320 -8.41 -26.61 7.53
N ASP A 321 -7.89 -27.18 8.62
CA ASP A 321 -6.75 -28.09 8.54
C ASP A 321 -7.10 -29.31 7.69
N LEU A 322 -8.33 -29.82 7.82
CA LEU A 322 -8.83 -30.91 6.98
C LEU A 322 -8.87 -30.54 5.49
N ILE A 323 -9.34 -29.33 5.14
CA ILE A 323 -9.38 -28.86 3.76
C ILE A 323 -7.96 -28.71 3.20
N TRP A 324 -7.03 -28.11 3.95
CA TRP A 324 -5.64 -27.97 3.51
C TRP A 324 -4.91 -29.29 3.38
N ASP A 325 -5.11 -30.19 4.34
CA ASP A 325 -4.55 -31.52 4.29
C ASP A 325 -5.09 -32.28 3.07
N SER A 326 -6.38 -32.14 2.77
CA SER A 326 -6.99 -32.74 1.59
C SER A 326 -6.42 -32.18 0.29
N LEU A 327 -6.30 -30.85 0.19
CA LEU A 327 -5.71 -30.19 -0.96
C LEU A 327 -4.24 -30.59 -1.15
N TYR A 328 -3.48 -30.67 -0.07
CA TYR A 328 -2.06 -31.00 -0.11
C TYR A 328 -1.80 -32.49 -0.40
N LEU A 329 -2.56 -33.40 0.22
CA LEU A 329 -2.32 -34.83 0.10
C LEU A 329 -2.91 -35.44 -1.16
N PHE A 330 -4.03 -34.91 -1.66
CA PHE A 330 -4.74 -35.49 -2.79
C PHE A 330 -4.71 -34.61 -4.03
N VAL A 331 -5.08 -33.34 -3.91
CA VAL A 331 -5.28 -32.46 -5.08
C VAL A 331 -3.94 -32.03 -5.69
N GLU A 332 -2.98 -31.60 -4.88
CA GLU A 332 -1.69 -31.11 -5.37
C GLU A 332 -0.85 -32.20 -6.05
N PRO A 333 -0.72 -33.43 -5.53
CA PRO A 333 -0.02 -34.51 -6.23
C PRO A 333 -0.70 -34.93 -7.53
N LEU A 334 -2.02 -34.77 -7.62
CA LEU A 334 -2.79 -35.09 -8.81
C LEU A 334 -2.57 -34.04 -9.91
N LEU A 335 -2.62 -32.75 -9.56
CA LEU A 335 -2.47 -31.61 -10.49
C LEU A 335 -1.01 -31.33 -10.90
N THR A 336 -0.03 -31.81 -10.13
CA THR A 336 1.40 -31.74 -10.49
C THR A 336 1.85 -32.87 -11.41
N ARG A 337 1.04 -33.93 -11.59
CA ARG A 337 1.39 -35.09 -12.42
C ARG A 337 0.77 -35.01 -13.81
N TRP A 338 1.43 -35.65 -14.77
CA TRP A 338 0.89 -35.83 -16.11
C TRP A 338 -0.35 -36.76 -16.06
N PRO A 339 -1.45 -36.49 -16.78
CA PRO A 339 -1.63 -35.43 -17.79
C PRO A 339 -2.22 -34.11 -17.25
N LEU A 340 -2.70 -34.08 -15.99
CA LEU A 340 -3.42 -32.93 -15.45
C LEU A 340 -2.55 -31.68 -15.30
N ASN A 341 -1.26 -31.86 -15.05
CA ASN A 341 -0.31 -30.75 -15.04
C ASN A 341 -0.32 -29.98 -16.38
N LYS A 342 -0.24 -30.73 -17.48
CA LYS A 342 -0.23 -30.14 -18.83
C LYS A 342 -1.59 -29.58 -19.25
N LEU A 343 -2.68 -30.25 -18.88
CA LEU A 343 -4.02 -29.88 -19.36
C LEU A 343 -4.72 -28.82 -18.50
N ILE A 344 -4.48 -28.85 -17.19
CA ILE A 344 -5.19 -28.01 -16.20
C ILE A 344 -4.24 -26.96 -15.62
N ARG A 345 -3.10 -27.36 -15.06
CA ARG A 345 -2.20 -26.43 -14.37
C ARG A 345 -1.58 -25.41 -15.32
N GLU A 346 -1.06 -25.83 -16.46
CA GLU A 346 -0.52 -24.90 -17.46
C GLU A 346 -1.59 -23.91 -17.96
N LYS A 347 -2.82 -24.40 -18.22
CA LYS A 347 -3.95 -23.54 -18.59
C LYS A 347 -4.31 -22.55 -17.50
N ALA A 348 -4.33 -23.01 -16.24
CA ALA A 348 -4.60 -22.16 -15.09
C ALA A 348 -3.55 -21.07 -14.96
N LEU A 349 -2.26 -21.40 -15.05
CA LEU A 349 -1.16 -20.44 -15.04
C LEU A 349 -1.27 -19.40 -16.16
N GLN A 350 -1.65 -19.81 -17.38
CA GLN A 350 -1.88 -18.88 -18.50
C GLN A 350 -3.04 -17.92 -18.23
N VAL A 351 -4.15 -18.41 -17.66
CA VAL A 351 -5.29 -17.56 -17.29
C VAL A 351 -4.89 -16.60 -16.17
N THR A 352 -4.21 -17.08 -15.13
CA THR A 352 -3.72 -16.25 -14.03
C THR A 352 -2.81 -15.13 -14.55
N MET A 353 -1.84 -15.45 -15.41
CA MET A 353 -0.93 -14.45 -15.96
C MET A 353 -1.63 -13.44 -16.89
N LYS A 354 -2.67 -13.87 -17.62
CA LYS A 354 -3.52 -12.97 -18.39
C LYS A 354 -4.21 -11.93 -17.51
N HIS A 355 -4.72 -12.33 -16.35
CA HIS A 355 -5.31 -11.39 -15.38
C HIS A 355 -4.26 -10.45 -14.78
N ILE A 356 -3.06 -10.95 -14.46
CA ILE A 356 -1.94 -10.13 -13.97
C ILE A 356 -1.57 -9.06 -15.01
N HIS A 357 -1.34 -9.43 -16.27
CA HIS A 357 -1.04 -8.45 -17.32
C HIS A 357 -2.16 -7.44 -17.55
N TYR A 358 -3.42 -7.89 -17.47
CA TYR A 358 -4.56 -6.99 -17.59
C TYR A 358 -4.55 -5.96 -16.44
N GLU A 359 -4.31 -6.39 -15.21
CA GLU A 359 -4.24 -5.48 -14.07
C GLU A 359 -3.07 -4.51 -14.22
N ASN A 360 -1.87 -5.01 -14.54
CA ASN A 360 -0.66 -4.21 -14.72
C ASN A 360 -0.85 -3.09 -15.77
N GLU A 361 -1.38 -3.40 -16.95
CA GLU A 361 -1.60 -2.37 -17.98
C GLU A 361 -2.64 -1.33 -17.53
N ASN A 362 -3.70 -1.78 -16.86
CA ASN A 362 -4.78 -0.93 -16.37
C ASN A 362 -4.43 -0.14 -15.11
N SER A 363 -3.37 -0.52 -14.42
CA SER A 363 -2.82 0.18 -13.27
C SER A 363 -1.63 1.08 -13.66
N ARG A 364 -1.27 1.16 -14.96
CA ARG A 364 0.00 1.75 -15.44
C ARG A 364 1.21 1.17 -14.70
N TYR A 365 1.13 -0.11 -14.31
CA TYR A 365 2.12 -0.87 -13.55
C TYR A 365 2.36 -0.34 -12.12
N LEU A 366 1.43 0.44 -11.59
CA LEU A 366 1.44 0.87 -10.18
C LEU A 366 0.79 -0.19 -9.28
N ASP A 367 -0.20 -0.90 -9.81
CA ASP A 367 -1.08 -1.86 -9.11
C ASP A 367 -1.84 -1.19 -7.94
N MET A 368 -2.74 -1.91 -7.28
CA MET A 368 -3.60 -1.33 -6.25
C MET A 368 -2.82 -0.97 -4.97
N ALA A 369 -1.79 -1.76 -4.65
CA ALA A 369 -0.96 -1.57 -3.46
C ALA A 369 0.40 -2.25 -3.59
N CYS A 370 1.31 -1.90 -2.69
CA CYS A 370 2.70 -2.38 -2.70
C CYS A 370 2.82 -3.93 -2.67
N VAL A 371 1.98 -4.64 -1.91
CA VAL A 371 2.07 -6.10 -1.79
C VAL A 371 1.78 -6.74 -3.14
N GLU A 372 0.64 -6.39 -3.75
CA GLU A 372 0.30 -6.79 -5.12
C GLU A 372 1.41 -6.38 -6.08
N LYS A 373 1.85 -5.12 -6.05
CA LYS A 373 2.90 -4.58 -6.91
C LYS A 373 4.18 -5.40 -6.88
N SER A 374 4.62 -5.81 -5.69
CA SER A 374 5.82 -6.63 -5.52
C SER A 374 5.67 -8.03 -6.11
N LEU A 375 4.47 -8.61 -6.00
CA LEU A 375 4.16 -9.95 -6.47
C LEU A 375 3.90 -10.01 -7.97
N CYS A 376 3.12 -9.07 -8.52
CA CYS A 376 2.86 -8.94 -9.96
C CYS A 376 4.17 -8.67 -10.73
N MET A 377 5.01 -7.78 -10.21
CA MET A 377 6.34 -7.53 -10.76
C MET A 377 7.21 -8.80 -10.76
N LEU A 378 7.21 -9.56 -9.66
CA LEU A 378 7.96 -10.81 -9.60
C LEU A 378 7.39 -11.86 -10.55
N ALA A 379 6.05 -11.96 -10.68
CA ALA A 379 5.41 -12.87 -11.62
C ALA A 379 5.78 -12.54 -13.08
N CYS A 380 5.78 -11.25 -13.46
CA CYS A 380 6.25 -10.81 -14.78
C CYS A 380 7.72 -11.12 -15.01
N TRP A 381 8.58 -10.97 -14.00
CA TRP A 381 9.99 -11.35 -14.09
C TRP A 381 10.17 -12.86 -14.27
N VAL A 382 9.39 -13.68 -13.55
CA VAL A 382 9.43 -15.15 -13.68
C VAL A 382 8.91 -15.60 -15.05
N GLU A 383 7.94 -14.89 -15.64
CA GLU A 383 7.47 -15.16 -16.99
C GLU A 383 8.51 -14.78 -18.05
N ASP A 384 9.02 -13.55 -18.00
CA ASP A 384 10.05 -13.04 -18.90
C ASP A 384 10.91 -11.95 -18.21
N PRO A 385 12.13 -12.29 -17.74
CA PRO A 385 13.02 -11.36 -17.07
C PRO A 385 13.42 -10.14 -17.92
N ASN A 386 13.35 -10.26 -19.25
CA ASN A 386 13.72 -9.19 -20.19
C ASN A 386 12.49 -8.53 -20.84
N GLY A 387 11.29 -8.95 -20.44
CA GLY A 387 10.03 -8.48 -21.00
C GLY A 387 9.72 -7.03 -20.62
N ASP A 388 8.97 -6.36 -21.49
CA ASP A 388 8.61 -4.94 -21.25
C ASP A 388 7.71 -4.77 -20.03
N ALA A 389 6.89 -5.76 -19.69
CA ALA A 389 6.06 -5.74 -18.48
C ALA A 389 6.91 -5.58 -17.20
N PHE A 390 8.01 -6.32 -17.09
CA PHE A 390 8.91 -6.20 -15.94
C PHE A 390 9.63 -4.84 -15.92
N LYS A 391 10.08 -4.33 -17.08
CA LYS A 391 10.72 -3.01 -17.18
C LYS A 391 9.78 -1.87 -16.79
N LYS A 392 8.50 -1.95 -17.18
CA LYS A 392 7.44 -1.02 -16.76
C LYS A 392 7.21 -1.05 -15.25
N HIS A 393 7.18 -2.24 -14.64
CA HIS A 393 7.11 -2.35 -13.18
C HIS A 393 8.34 -1.75 -12.47
N LEU A 394 9.55 -1.98 -12.96
CA LEU A 394 10.77 -1.40 -12.40
C LEU A 394 10.71 0.13 -12.43
N ALA A 395 10.24 0.69 -13.55
CA ALA A 395 10.14 2.13 -13.74
C ALA A 395 9.14 2.83 -12.81
N ARG A 396 8.18 2.08 -12.25
CA ARG A 396 7.15 2.56 -11.30
C ARG A 396 7.45 2.27 -9.83
N ILE A 397 8.59 1.63 -9.50
CA ILE A 397 8.99 1.43 -8.09
C ILE A 397 9.16 2.77 -7.35
N PRO A 398 9.79 3.81 -7.92
CA PRO A 398 10.01 5.08 -7.20
C PRO A 398 8.73 5.76 -6.71
N ASP A 399 7.59 5.52 -7.39
CA ASP A 399 6.27 6.03 -7.01
C ASP A 399 5.83 5.55 -5.61
N TYR A 400 6.41 4.47 -5.10
CA TYR A 400 6.15 3.94 -3.77
C TYR A 400 7.12 4.44 -2.69
N PHE A 401 8.22 5.11 -3.05
CA PHE A 401 9.20 5.54 -2.07
C PHE A 401 8.76 6.80 -1.36
N TRP A 402 8.96 6.83 -0.04
CA TRP A 402 8.76 8.02 0.76
C TRP A 402 9.88 8.21 1.76
N VAL A 403 10.38 9.45 1.89
CA VAL A 403 11.46 9.80 2.82
C VAL A 403 10.97 10.82 3.84
N SER A 404 11.16 10.50 5.12
CA SER A 404 10.82 11.37 6.24
C SER A 404 11.90 11.32 7.32
N GLU A 405 11.69 11.99 8.46
CA GLU A 405 12.69 12.03 9.53
C GLU A 405 12.93 10.67 10.21
N ASP A 406 12.05 9.70 9.98
CA ASP A 406 12.20 8.34 10.44
C ASP A 406 12.89 7.41 9.43
N GLY A 407 13.17 7.86 8.21
CA GLY A 407 13.88 7.11 7.17
C GLY A 407 13.08 6.98 5.87
N MET A 408 13.43 5.99 5.06
CA MET A 408 12.75 5.68 3.80
C MET A 408 11.85 4.46 3.95
N ILE A 409 10.64 4.56 3.42
CA ILE A 409 9.69 3.45 3.31
C ILE A 409 9.31 3.17 1.86
N VAL A 410 8.78 1.97 1.65
CA VAL A 410 7.85 1.67 0.57
C VAL A 410 6.44 1.86 1.14
N GLN A 411 5.71 2.84 0.63
CA GLN A 411 4.35 3.15 1.06
C GLN A 411 3.40 1.98 0.78
N PRO A 412 2.35 1.72 1.59
CA PRO A 412 1.36 0.69 1.29
C PRO A 412 0.61 0.89 -0.03
N VAL A 413 0.35 2.16 -0.38
CA VAL A 413 -0.20 2.63 -1.66
C VAL A 413 0.63 3.83 -2.13
N ILE A 414 0.47 4.27 -3.37
CA ILE A 414 1.30 5.33 -3.97
C ILE A 414 1.07 6.73 -3.38
N GLY A 415 0.05 6.89 -2.54
CA GLY A 415 -0.28 8.12 -1.82
C GLY A 415 -1.77 8.20 -1.48
N SER A 416 -2.19 9.31 -0.90
CA SER A 416 -3.56 9.60 -0.46
C SER A 416 -4.09 10.91 -1.03
N GLN A 417 -3.62 11.31 -2.22
CA GLN A 417 -3.79 12.66 -2.75
C GLN A 417 -5.27 13.07 -2.90
N ALA A 418 -6.12 12.22 -3.49
CA ALA A 418 -7.56 12.48 -3.67
C ALA A 418 -8.33 12.39 -2.34
N TRP A 419 -7.92 11.49 -1.45
CA TRP A 419 -8.52 11.37 -0.12
C TRP A 419 -8.25 12.63 0.73
N ASP A 420 -6.98 12.99 0.90
CA ASP A 420 -6.56 14.12 1.74
C ASP A 420 -7.08 15.45 1.22
N ILE A 421 -7.03 15.67 -0.11
CA ILE A 421 -7.51 16.93 -0.70
C ILE A 421 -9.00 17.12 -0.47
N SER A 422 -9.79 16.04 -0.51
CA SER A 422 -11.24 16.12 -0.33
C SER A 422 -11.60 16.58 1.08
N PHE A 423 -10.92 16.07 2.11
CA PHE A 423 -11.15 16.50 3.49
C PHE A 423 -10.57 17.87 3.79
N ILE A 424 -9.39 18.20 3.25
CA ILE A 424 -8.80 19.53 3.42
C ILE A 424 -9.73 20.60 2.83
N VAL A 425 -10.26 20.40 1.62
CA VAL A 425 -11.20 21.35 1.01
C VAL A 425 -12.45 21.52 1.88
N GLN A 426 -13.06 20.42 2.35
CA GLN A 426 -14.23 20.52 3.22
C GLN A 426 -13.93 21.25 4.53
N ALA A 427 -12.77 20.99 5.15
CA ALA A 427 -12.34 21.67 6.36
C ALA A 427 -12.13 23.17 6.12
N LEU A 428 -11.53 23.56 4.99
CA LEU A 428 -11.34 24.96 4.61
C LEU A 428 -12.69 25.67 4.39
N LEU A 429 -13.62 25.03 3.69
CA LEU A 429 -14.96 25.58 3.45
C LEU A 429 -15.74 25.78 4.76
N ALA A 430 -15.59 24.86 5.72
CA ALA A 430 -16.25 24.96 7.03
C ALA A 430 -15.73 26.09 7.92
N THR A 431 -14.66 26.78 7.53
CA THR A 431 -14.11 27.91 8.33
C THR A 431 -14.74 29.26 8.02
N ASP A 432 -15.49 29.37 6.92
CA ASP A 432 -16.02 30.64 6.40
C ASP A 432 -14.93 31.71 6.10
N LEU A 433 -13.66 31.32 5.97
CA LEU A 433 -12.52 32.20 5.67
C LEU A 433 -12.12 32.19 4.19
N ILE A 434 -13.09 31.96 3.31
CA ILE A 434 -12.88 31.71 1.88
C ILE A 434 -12.10 32.83 1.18
N GLU A 435 -12.40 34.09 1.50
CA GLU A 435 -11.78 35.26 0.85
C GLU A 435 -10.26 35.30 1.05
N GLU A 436 -9.75 34.75 2.15
CA GLU A 436 -8.31 34.71 2.44
C GLU A 436 -7.58 33.60 1.68
N PHE A 437 -8.29 32.55 1.26
CA PHE A 437 -7.68 31.32 0.75
C PHE A 437 -8.23 30.83 -0.60
N GLY A 438 -8.97 31.68 -1.31
CA GLY A 438 -9.48 31.43 -2.67
C GLY A 438 -8.46 30.79 -3.62
N PRO A 439 -7.23 31.31 -3.76
CA PRO A 439 -6.21 30.70 -4.62
C PRO A 439 -5.83 29.26 -4.24
N THR A 440 -5.90 28.93 -2.94
CA THR A 440 -5.65 27.56 -2.45
C THR A 440 -6.79 26.64 -2.88
N LEU A 441 -8.04 27.09 -2.70
CA LEU A 441 -9.24 26.36 -3.10
C LEU A 441 -9.30 26.17 -4.63
N ALA A 442 -8.96 27.19 -5.43
CA ALA A 442 -8.94 27.10 -6.89
C ALA A 442 -7.99 26.02 -7.40
N LYS A 443 -6.78 25.93 -6.85
CA LYS A 443 -5.82 24.88 -7.21
C LYS A 443 -6.32 23.50 -6.79
N ALA A 444 -6.91 23.39 -5.61
CA ALA A 444 -7.46 22.14 -5.14
C ALA A 444 -8.64 21.67 -6.02
N HIS A 445 -9.51 22.60 -6.41
CA HIS A 445 -10.62 22.33 -7.32
C HIS A 445 -10.12 21.83 -8.69
N ASP A 446 -9.11 22.47 -9.26
CA ASP A 446 -8.49 22.05 -10.53
C ASP A 446 -7.91 20.63 -10.43
N PHE A 447 -7.22 20.30 -9.33
CA PHE A 447 -6.71 18.96 -9.08
C PHE A 447 -7.83 17.92 -9.00
N ILE A 448 -8.88 18.18 -8.22
CA ILE A 448 -10.02 17.25 -8.06
C ILE A 448 -10.65 16.97 -9.43
N LYS A 449 -10.95 18.02 -10.22
CA LYS A 449 -11.54 17.86 -11.57
C LYS A 449 -10.68 17.01 -12.50
N LYS A 450 -9.36 17.24 -12.50
CA LYS A 450 -8.41 16.51 -13.38
C LYS A 450 -8.10 15.09 -12.91
N SER A 451 -8.43 14.77 -11.65
CA SER A 451 -8.17 13.47 -11.05
C SER A 451 -9.30 12.46 -11.24
N GLN A 452 -10.46 12.88 -11.77
CA GLN A 452 -11.57 11.97 -12.05
C GLN A 452 -11.20 10.97 -13.16
N LEU A 453 -11.60 9.72 -12.98
CA LEU A 453 -11.55 8.67 -14.00
C LEU A 453 -12.62 8.96 -15.05
N THR A 454 -12.18 9.24 -16.28
CA THR A 454 -13.07 9.66 -17.39
C THR A 454 -13.61 8.49 -18.20
N ASP A 455 -13.02 7.32 -18.05
CA ASP A 455 -13.24 6.16 -18.90
C ASP A 455 -13.32 4.88 -18.06
N ASN A 456 -14.08 3.91 -18.56
CA ASN A 456 -13.99 2.54 -18.06
C ASN A 456 -12.73 1.87 -18.61
N LEU A 457 -12.29 0.83 -17.92
CA LEU A 457 -11.16 0.03 -18.36
C LEU A 457 -11.41 -0.59 -19.75
N PRO A 458 -10.38 -0.71 -20.59
CA PRO A 458 -10.48 -1.26 -21.94
C PRO A 458 -10.95 -2.72 -21.95
N GLY A 459 -11.66 -3.08 -23.02
CA GLY A 459 -12.12 -4.45 -23.27
C GLY A 459 -13.24 -4.91 -22.34
N ASP A 460 -13.38 -6.24 -22.19
CA ASP A 460 -14.36 -6.84 -21.27
C ASP A 460 -13.82 -6.89 -19.84
N PHE A 461 -13.79 -5.72 -19.18
CA PHE A 461 -13.31 -5.57 -17.81
C PHE A 461 -14.09 -6.39 -16.78
N LYS A 462 -15.35 -6.76 -17.08
CA LYS A 462 -16.16 -7.62 -16.21
C LYS A 462 -15.63 -9.06 -16.20
N SER A 463 -15.20 -9.58 -17.36
CA SER A 463 -14.53 -10.88 -17.43
C SER A 463 -13.19 -10.90 -16.67
N MET A 464 -12.58 -9.73 -16.49
CA MET A 464 -11.38 -9.49 -15.70
C MET A 464 -11.66 -9.12 -14.24
N TYR A 465 -12.92 -9.28 -13.81
CA TYR A 465 -13.42 -9.10 -12.45
C TYR A 465 -13.50 -7.67 -11.94
N ARG A 466 -13.13 -6.68 -12.74
CA ARG A 466 -13.22 -5.26 -12.41
C ARG A 466 -14.67 -4.76 -12.44
N HIS A 467 -14.93 -3.67 -11.73
CA HIS A 467 -16.20 -2.94 -11.77
C HIS A 467 -16.09 -1.68 -12.65
N ILE A 468 -17.20 -0.99 -12.88
CA ILE A 468 -17.18 0.30 -13.60
C ILE A 468 -16.32 1.32 -12.85
N SER A 469 -15.57 2.14 -13.58
CA SER A 469 -14.64 3.14 -13.04
C SER A 469 -14.90 4.55 -13.57
N LYS A 470 -15.60 4.69 -14.69
CA LYS A 470 -15.97 6.00 -15.25
C LYS A 470 -16.77 6.80 -14.21
N GLY A 471 -16.37 8.05 -13.99
CA GLY A 471 -16.98 8.96 -13.02
C GLY A 471 -16.37 8.91 -11.61
N ALA A 472 -15.55 7.90 -11.32
CA ALA A 472 -15.00 7.70 -9.98
C ALA A 472 -13.71 8.50 -9.73
N TRP A 473 -13.34 8.63 -8.46
CA TRP A 473 -11.99 8.96 -8.00
C TRP A 473 -11.34 7.75 -7.35
N THR A 474 -10.01 7.72 -7.39
CA THR A 474 -9.19 6.74 -6.69
C THR A 474 -8.87 7.23 -5.27
N PHE A 475 -8.16 6.42 -4.48
CA PHE A 475 -7.63 6.89 -3.19
C PHE A 475 -6.53 7.96 -3.37
N SER A 476 -5.72 7.78 -4.42
CA SER A 476 -4.51 8.54 -4.70
C SER A 476 -4.73 9.55 -5.84
N HIS A 477 -4.31 9.24 -7.07
CA HIS A 477 -4.48 10.08 -8.26
C HIS A 477 -5.02 9.26 -9.45
N LYS A 478 -5.42 9.92 -10.55
CA LYS A 478 -6.04 9.25 -11.72
C LYS A 478 -5.26 8.04 -12.23
N ASP A 479 -3.93 8.16 -12.25
CA ASP A 479 -3.01 7.11 -12.66
C ASP A 479 -2.91 5.91 -11.70
N ASP A 480 -3.73 5.81 -10.65
CA ASP A 480 -3.95 4.59 -9.83
C ASP A 480 -5.02 3.69 -10.45
N GLY A 481 -6.03 4.30 -11.10
CA GLY A 481 -7.04 3.58 -11.88
C GLY A 481 -7.96 2.65 -11.08
N TRP A 482 -7.77 2.51 -9.77
CA TRP A 482 -8.69 1.80 -8.88
C TRP A 482 -9.72 2.75 -8.30
N GLN A 483 -10.95 2.66 -8.83
CA GLN A 483 -12.09 3.41 -8.31
C GLN A 483 -12.35 3.12 -6.83
N LEU A 484 -12.78 4.13 -6.08
CA LEU A 484 -13.10 3.98 -4.67
C LEU A 484 -14.34 4.82 -4.33
N SER A 485 -15.30 4.21 -3.63
CA SER A 485 -16.64 4.78 -3.42
C SER A 485 -16.63 6.02 -2.54
N ASP A 486 -15.96 5.96 -1.38
CA ASP A 486 -15.86 7.08 -0.46
C ASP A 486 -15.03 8.23 -1.05
N SER A 487 -13.87 7.95 -1.67
CA SER A 487 -13.11 8.97 -2.42
C SER A 487 -13.99 9.65 -3.48
N THR A 488 -14.80 8.87 -4.19
CA THR A 488 -15.71 9.42 -5.21
C THR A 488 -16.76 10.33 -4.57
N ALA A 489 -17.36 9.90 -3.46
CA ALA A 489 -18.37 10.68 -2.77
C ALA A 489 -17.82 11.98 -2.17
N GLU A 490 -16.64 11.93 -1.55
CA GLU A 490 -16.01 13.11 -0.95
C GLU A 490 -15.51 14.11 -2.02
N CYS A 491 -14.92 13.62 -3.11
CA CYS A 491 -14.56 14.47 -4.25
C CYS A 491 -15.79 15.07 -4.95
N LEU A 492 -16.85 14.28 -5.16
CA LEU A 492 -18.12 14.76 -5.71
C LEU A 492 -18.70 15.87 -4.82
N LYS A 493 -18.73 15.65 -3.50
CA LYS A 493 -19.16 16.65 -2.52
C LYS A 493 -18.34 17.93 -2.62
N CYS A 494 -17.02 17.84 -2.71
CA CYS A 494 -16.17 19.01 -2.92
C CYS A 494 -16.52 19.77 -4.20
N CYS A 495 -16.67 19.07 -5.33
CA CYS A 495 -17.06 19.70 -6.59
C CYS A 495 -18.39 20.45 -6.49
N LEU A 496 -19.39 19.87 -5.81
CA LEU A 496 -20.69 20.50 -5.59
C LEU A 496 -20.59 21.74 -4.69
N LEU A 497 -19.91 21.61 -3.55
CA LEU A 497 -19.72 22.73 -2.62
C LEU A 497 -18.98 23.90 -3.26
N LEU A 498 -17.91 23.61 -4.00
CA LEU A 498 -17.14 24.62 -4.74
C LEU A 498 -17.96 25.24 -5.88
N SER A 499 -18.88 24.49 -6.50
CA SER A 499 -19.74 25.01 -7.56
C SER A 499 -20.74 26.08 -7.11
N MET A 500 -21.04 26.15 -5.81
CA MET A 500 -21.88 27.18 -5.20
C MET A 500 -21.13 28.50 -4.95
N MET A 501 -19.81 28.52 -5.16
CA MET A 501 -18.96 29.67 -4.87
C MET A 501 -18.71 30.51 -6.14
N PRO A 502 -18.28 31.78 -6.00
CA PRO A 502 -17.91 32.62 -7.15
C PRO A 502 -16.76 32.00 -7.95
N GLN A 503 -16.95 31.91 -9.27
CA GLN A 503 -15.98 31.30 -10.19
C GLN A 503 -14.64 32.05 -10.20
N GLU A 504 -14.67 33.34 -9.92
CA GLU A 504 -13.48 34.20 -9.80
C GLU A 504 -12.57 33.78 -8.64
N ILE A 505 -13.13 33.10 -7.63
CA ILE A 505 -12.41 32.65 -6.43
C ILE A 505 -11.90 31.22 -6.60
N VAL A 506 -12.76 30.30 -7.07
CA VAL A 506 -12.46 28.85 -7.07
C VAL A 506 -12.28 28.23 -8.46
N GLY A 507 -12.33 29.04 -9.52
CA GLY A 507 -12.23 28.59 -10.90
C GLY A 507 -13.52 27.96 -11.44
N GLU A 508 -13.46 27.53 -12.70
CA GLU A 508 -14.60 26.96 -13.43
C GLU A 508 -15.21 25.75 -12.72
N LYS A 509 -16.55 25.66 -12.77
CA LYS A 509 -17.30 24.53 -12.24
C LYS A 509 -16.98 23.24 -13.02
N MET A 510 -17.20 22.10 -12.38
CA MET A 510 -17.14 20.81 -13.06
C MET A 510 -18.32 20.67 -14.04
N GLU A 511 -18.06 20.04 -15.19
CA GLU A 511 -19.10 19.78 -16.21
C GLU A 511 -20.21 18.88 -15.61
N PRO A 512 -21.50 19.20 -15.79
CA PRO A 512 -22.60 18.43 -15.21
C PRO A 512 -22.58 16.94 -15.56
N GLU A 513 -22.21 16.58 -16.80
CA GLU A 513 -22.11 15.20 -17.25
C GLU A 513 -21.16 14.36 -16.40
N LYS A 514 -20.06 14.97 -15.94
CA LYS A 514 -19.08 14.30 -15.09
C LYS A 514 -19.61 14.10 -13.66
N LEU A 515 -20.49 14.97 -13.18
CA LEU A 515 -21.17 14.79 -11.91
C LEU A 515 -22.17 13.62 -12.00
N TYR A 516 -22.91 13.51 -13.11
CA TYR A 516 -23.79 12.38 -13.37
C TYR A 516 -23.04 11.05 -13.43
N ASP A 517 -21.89 11.01 -14.14
CA ASP A 517 -21.04 9.81 -14.18
C ASP A 517 -20.61 9.38 -12.76
N SER A 518 -20.34 10.33 -11.87
CA SER A 518 -19.98 10.04 -10.46
C SER A 518 -21.14 9.43 -9.68
N VAL A 519 -22.35 9.96 -9.89
CA VAL A 519 -23.58 9.45 -9.25
C VAL A 519 -23.91 8.04 -9.76
N ASP A 520 -23.81 7.82 -11.07
CA ASP A 520 -24.00 6.50 -11.68
C ASP A 520 -23.03 5.46 -11.09
N PHE A 521 -21.77 5.85 -10.90
CA PHE A 521 -20.79 5.00 -10.24
C PHE A 521 -21.20 4.63 -8.80
N ILE A 522 -21.50 5.62 -7.95
CA ILE A 522 -21.89 5.38 -6.55
C ILE A 522 -23.13 4.49 -6.47
N LEU A 523 -24.15 4.76 -7.29
CA LEU A 523 -25.40 3.99 -7.31
C LEU A 523 -25.17 2.55 -7.79
N SER A 524 -24.23 2.32 -8.70
CA SER A 524 -23.90 0.97 -9.20
C SER A 524 -23.34 0.03 -8.12
N LEU A 525 -22.84 0.58 -7.01
CA LEU A 525 -22.26 -0.18 -5.90
C LEU A 525 -23.31 -0.58 -4.86
N GLN A 526 -24.52 0.00 -4.90
CA GLN A 526 -25.53 -0.20 -3.87
C GLN A 526 -25.93 -1.68 -3.73
N SER A 527 -25.76 -2.21 -2.52
CA SER A 527 -26.14 -3.55 -2.14
C SER A 527 -27.63 -3.64 -1.81
N LYS A 528 -28.18 -4.86 -1.80
CA LYS A 528 -29.62 -5.10 -1.54
C LYS A 528 -30.13 -4.57 -0.18
N ASN A 529 -29.24 -4.42 0.79
CA ASN A 529 -29.54 -3.86 2.11
C ASN A 529 -29.35 -2.34 2.18
N GLY A 530 -29.10 -1.67 1.05
CA GLY A 530 -28.90 -0.24 0.94
C GLY A 530 -27.46 0.24 1.20
N GLY A 531 -26.57 -0.64 1.70
CA GLY A 531 -25.17 -0.30 1.93
C GLY A 531 -24.35 -0.21 0.65
N ILE A 532 -23.30 0.61 0.67
CA ILE A 532 -22.40 0.81 -0.47
C ILE A 532 -21.00 0.36 -0.01
N PRO A 533 -20.38 -0.66 -0.64
CA PRO A 533 -19.03 -1.14 -0.35
C PRO A 533 -17.93 -0.19 -0.89
N ALA A 534 -16.67 -0.46 -0.60
CA ALA A 534 -15.55 0.42 -0.95
C ALA A 534 -15.19 0.39 -2.45
N TRP A 535 -14.93 -0.79 -3.02
CA TRP A 535 -14.42 -0.90 -4.40
C TRP A 535 -15.41 -1.56 -5.36
N GLU A 536 -16.05 -2.64 -4.93
CA GLU A 536 -16.87 -3.49 -5.80
C GLU A 536 -18.18 -3.89 -5.12
N PRO A 537 -19.27 -4.13 -5.87
CA PRO A 537 -20.52 -4.61 -5.28
C PRO A 537 -20.30 -5.91 -4.49
N VAL A 538 -21.07 -6.12 -3.42
CA VAL A 538 -21.03 -7.37 -2.64
C VAL A 538 -21.50 -8.54 -3.51
N ARG A 539 -20.56 -9.38 -3.94
CA ARG A 539 -20.80 -10.53 -4.85
C ARG A 539 -20.87 -11.88 -4.12
N SER A 540 -20.59 -11.92 -2.83
CA SER A 540 -20.47 -13.13 -2.01
C SER A 540 -21.32 -13.07 -0.74
N GLN A 541 -21.42 -14.20 -0.05
CA GLN A 541 -22.18 -14.35 1.20
C GLN A 541 -21.22 -14.51 2.38
N LYS A 542 -21.66 -14.13 3.58
CA LYS A 542 -20.84 -14.15 4.83
C LYS A 542 -20.14 -15.46 5.15
N TRP A 543 -20.66 -16.61 4.72
CA TRP A 543 -19.96 -17.88 4.94
C TRP A 543 -18.65 -17.98 4.13
N LEU A 544 -18.49 -17.17 3.07
CA LEU A 544 -17.24 -17.10 2.33
C LEU A 544 -16.13 -16.61 3.27
N GLU A 545 -16.41 -15.68 4.20
CA GLU A 545 -15.44 -15.27 5.23
C GLU A 545 -14.91 -16.49 5.97
N VAL A 546 -15.80 -17.36 6.47
CA VAL A 546 -15.44 -18.64 7.10
C VAL A 546 -14.58 -19.52 6.19
N SER A 547 -14.64 -19.33 4.86
CA SER A 547 -13.87 -20.06 3.85
C SER A 547 -12.50 -19.48 3.45
N VAL A 548 -12.12 -18.24 3.83
CA VAL A 548 -10.74 -17.69 3.68
C VAL A 548 -10.16 -17.09 4.97
N THR A 549 -10.96 -17.00 6.04
CA THR A 549 -10.48 -17.49 7.36
C THR A 549 -9.98 -18.96 7.25
N LEU A 550 -10.12 -19.61 6.07
CA LEU A 550 -9.35 -20.79 5.70
C LEU A 550 -8.02 -20.51 4.97
N MET A 551 -7.80 -19.44 4.18
CA MET A 551 -6.52 -19.24 3.45
C MET A 551 -5.43 -18.54 4.27
N ASP A 552 -5.79 -17.60 5.14
CA ASP A 552 -4.84 -17.02 6.09
C ASP A 552 -5.56 -16.36 7.28
N ASN A 553 -5.17 -16.74 8.51
CA ASN A 553 -5.76 -16.27 9.77
C ASN A 553 -4.85 -15.34 10.58
N THR A 554 -3.74 -14.95 9.97
CA THR A 554 -2.59 -14.41 10.68
C THR A 554 -2.42 -12.90 10.52
N MET A 555 -3.32 -12.27 9.77
CA MET A 555 -3.39 -10.81 9.62
C MET A 555 -4.84 -10.35 9.82
N HIS A 556 -5.03 -9.23 10.52
CA HIS A 556 -6.31 -8.64 10.86
C HIS A 556 -7.00 -8.06 9.61
N ILE A 557 -7.50 -8.91 8.73
CA ILE A 557 -8.18 -8.50 7.50
C ILE A 557 -9.50 -9.29 7.42
N ASN A 558 -10.64 -8.61 7.63
CA ASN A 558 -11.94 -9.10 7.12
C ASN A 558 -11.79 -9.06 5.58
N SER A 559 -11.44 -10.18 4.98
CA SER A 559 -10.59 -10.20 3.78
C SER A 559 -11.29 -10.68 2.52
N LEU A 560 -12.60 -10.88 2.50
CA LEU A 560 -13.22 -11.55 1.35
C LEU A 560 -14.50 -10.97 0.84
N ILE A 561 -15.23 -10.31 1.70
CA ILE A 561 -16.41 -9.58 1.32
C ILE A 561 -16.00 -8.14 1.47
N ASP A 562 -16.24 -7.37 0.40
CA ASP A 562 -16.20 -5.93 0.52
C ASP A 562 -17.34 -5.56 1.49
N GLU A 563 -17.03 -5.50 2.79
CA GLU A 563 -18.03 -5.31 3.83
C GLU A 563 -18.62 -3.90 3.73
N ILE A 564 -19.88 -3.78 4.14
CA ILE A 564 -20.54 -2.49 4.22
C ILE A 564 -20.09 -1.85 5.54
N TYR A 565 -19.16 -0.89 5.45
CA TYR A 565 -18.70 -0.14 6.61
C TYR A 565 -19.65 1.03 6.94
N LEU A 566 -19.86 1.28 8.24
CA LEU A 566 -20.59 2.46 8.74
C LEU A 566 -19.89 3.79 8.37
N LEU A 567 -18.60 3.76 8.04
CA LEU A 567 -17.82 4.90 7.53
C LEU A 567 -18.31 5.42 6.16
N LEU A 568 -19.22 4.71 5.49
CA LEU A 568 -19.71 5.06 4.15
C LEU A 568 -20.91 6.04 4.17
N MET A 569 -21.11 6.73 5.30
CA MET A 569 -21.95 7.94 5.40
C MET A 569 -21.57 9.00 4.35
N SER A 570 -20.30 9.02 3.93
CA SER A 570 -19.80 9.85 2.82
C SER A 570 -20.61 9.69 1.53
N ASN A 571 -20.93 8.45 1.15
CA ASN A 571 -21.73 8.17 -0.05
C ASN A 571 -23.14 8.79 0.04
N VAL A 572 -23.79 8.64 1.19
CA VAL A 572 -25.11 9.24 1.44
C VAL A 572 -25.02 10.76 1.40
N ASN A 573 -24.03 11.35 2.08
CA ASN A 573 -23.83 12.79 2.11
C ASN A 573 -23.56 13.38 0.72
N GLY A 574 -22.72 12.72 -0.09
CA GLY A 574 -22.43 13.12 -1.46
C GLY A 574 -23.69 13.12 -2.33
N LEU A 575 -24.49 12.04 -2.27
CA LEU A 575 -25.77 11.94 -2.99
C LEU A 575 -26.81 12.96 -2.50
N VAL A 576 -26.90 13.19 -1.19
CA VAL A 576 -27.83 14.17 -0.62
C VAL A 576 -27.48 15.58 -1.09
N ILE A 577 -26.19 15.96 -1.05
CA ILE A 577 -25.75 17.28 -1.51
C ILE A 577 -25.99 17.41 -3.01
N PHE A 578 -25.78 16.35 -3.80
CA PHE A 578 -26.10 16.34 -5.22
C PHE A 578 -27.58 16.63 -5.48
N VAL A 579 -28.49 15.93 -4.78
CA VAL A 579 -29.94 16.14 -4.91
C VAL A 579 -30.37 17.54 -4.47
N ILE A 580 -29.72 18.13 -3.46
CA ILE A 580 -29.97 19.51 -3.04
C ILE A 580 -29.52 20.54 -4.10
N ASN A 581 -28.50 20.21 -4.90
CA ASN A 581 -27.92 21.09 -5.91
C ASN A 581 -28.52 20.92 -7.33
N LEU A 582 -29.36 19.91 -7.55
CA LEU A 582 -30.25 19.81 -8.72
C LEU A 582 -31.37 20.86 -8.61
#